data_AF-A0A8T7APT4-F1
#
_entry.id   AF-A0A8T7APT4-F1
#
_cell.length_a   1.000
_cell.length_b   1.000
_cell.length_c   1.000
_cell.angle_alpha   90.00
_cell.angle_beta   90.00
_cell.angle_gamma   90.00
#
_symmetry.space_group_name_H-M   'P 1'
#
loop_
_entity.id
_entity.type
_entity.pdbx_description
1 polymer ?
#
loop_
_entity_poly.entity_id
_entity_poly.type
_entity_poly.pdbx_seq_one_letter_code
_entity_poly.pdbx_strand_id
1 'polypeptide(L)' 'MRRKRTKRNYFEPQRHPDHKRPVTRREFIGQGFLTGAASVAGGSVLSLFADPRAAYAALSSDLDALRGP' A
#
# COMPACT_ATOMS: atom_id res chain seq x y z
N MET A 1 22.32 -11.51 -26.58
CA MET A 1 23.24 -10.35 -26.56
C MET A 1 23.93 -10.27 -25.20
N ARG A 2 25.27 -10.40 -25.14
CA ARG A 2 26.03 -10.34 -23.89
C ARG A 2 26.31 -8.87 -23.52
N ARG A 3 25.59 -8.34 -22.54
CA ARG A 3 25.72 -6.93 -22.12
C ARG A 3 27.10 -6.71 -21.48
N LYS A 4 27.91 -5.80 -22.04
CA LYS A 4 29.25 -5.46 -21.56
C LYS A 4 29.14 -4.91 -20.12
N ARG A 5 29.73 -5.59 -19.14
CA ARG A 5 29.76 -5.09 -17.75
C ARG A 5 30.69 -3.88 -17.69
N THR A 6 30.12 -2.69 -17.48
CA THR A 6 30.88 -1.47 -17.19
C THR A 6 31.48 -1.55 -15.77
N LYS A 7 32.73 -1.11 -15.60
CA LYS A 7 33.32 -0.93 -14.27
C LYS A 7 32.47 0.11 -13.53
N ARG A 8 31.92 -0.27 -12.38
CA ARG A 8 31.14 0.63 -11.52
C ARG A 8 32.09 1.61 -10.83
N ASN A 9 31.73 2.87 -10.82
CA ASN A 9 32.41 3.87 -10.00
C ASN A 9 32.15 3.52 -8.52
N TYR A 10 33.13 3.72 -7.64
CA TYR A 10 32.98 3.36 -6.24
C TYR A 10 32.11 4.36 -5.48
N PHE A 11 32.04 5.60 -5.97
CA PHE A 11 31.29 6.69 -5.36
C PHE A 11 29.82 6.79 -5.82
N GLU A 12 29.39 5.92 -6.75
CA GLU A 12 27.99 5.89 -7.20
C GLU A 12 27.20 4.77 -6.50
N PRO A 13 25.87 4.93 -6.32
CA PRO A 13 25.02 3.87 -5.80
C PRO A 13 25.13 2.59 -6.64
N GLN A 14 25.58 1.50 -6.02
CA GLN A 14 25.72 0.21 -6.69
C GLN A 14 24.35 -0.46 -6.88
N ARG A 15 23.78 -0.36 -8.09
CA ARG A 15 22.48 -0.97 -8.41
C ARG A 15 22.65 -2.45 -8.81
N HIS A 16 21.97 -3.39 -8.19
CA HIS A 16 22.01 -4.79 -8.65
C HIS A 16 21.34 -4.89 -10.04
N PRO A 17 22.00 -5.42 -11.10
CA PRO A 17 21.42 -5.39 -12.44
C PRO A 17 20.28 -6.40 -12.63
N ASP A 18 20.17 -7.39 -11.75
CA ASP A 18 19.27 -8.54 -11.92
C ASP A 18 17.96 -8.41 -11.13
N HIS A 19 17.77 -7.31 -10.39
CA HIS A 19 16.46 -6.96 -9.82
C HIS A 19 15.67 -6.08 -10.78
N LYS A 20 14.89 -6.73 -11.66
CA LYS A 20 13.91 -6.02 -12.48
C LYS A 20 12.82 -5.43 -11.58
N ARG A 21 12.25 -4.29 -12.01
CA ARG A 21 11.04 -3.75 -11.38
C ARG A 21 9.85 -4.69 -11.66
N PRO A 22 8.97 -4.95 -10.68
CA PRO A 22 7.75 -5.69 -10.93
C PRO A 22 6.87 -4.89 -11.90
N VAL A 23 6.40 -5.55 -12.96
CA VAL A 23 5.54 -4.94 -14.00
C VAL A 23 4.26 -5.73 -14.22
N THR A 24 4.24 -7.00 -13.81
CA THR A 24 3.05 -7.84 -13.90
C THR A 24 2.39 -8.00 -12.53
N ARG A 25 1.06 -8.21 -12.52
CA ARG A 25 0.29 -8.46 -11.29
C ARG A 25 0.90 -9.55 -10.42
N ARG A 26 1.34 -10.67 -11.02
CA ARG A 26 1.93 -11.80 -10.28
C ARG A 26 3.24 -11.40 -9.60
N GLU A 27 4.04 -10.53 -10.22
CA GLU A 27 5.27 -10.01 -9.62
C GLU A 27 4.97 -9.06 -8.45
N PHE A 28 3.95 -8.21 -8.57
CA PHE A 28 3.51 -7.38 -7.44
C PHE A 28 3.01 -8.24 -6.26
N ILE A 29 2.29 -9.32 -6.54
CA ILE A 29 1.86 -10.27 -5.51
C ILE A 29 3.08 -10.98 -4.90
N GLY A 30 4.02 -11.46 -5.71
CA GLY A 30 5.25 -12.11 -5.24
C GLY A 30 6.15 -11.19 -4.42
N GLN A 31 6.13 -9.88 -4.67
CA GLN A 31 6.82 -8.87 -3.88
C GLN A 31 6.11 -8.56 -2.55
N GLY A 32 4.92 -9.11 -2.31
CA GLY A 32 4.16 -8.92 -1.08
C GLY A 32 3.32 -7.63 -1.05
N PHE A 33 3.07 -6.97 -2.19
CA PHE A 33 2.25 -5.75 -2.19
C PHE A 33 0.79 -6.02 -1.79
N LEU A 34 0.26 -7.20 -2.12
CA LEU A 34 -1.10 -7.59 -1.71
C LEU A 34 -1.19 -7.78 -0.19
N THR A 35 -0.25 -8.54 0.38
CA THR A 35 -0.23 -8.82 1.82
C THR A 35 0.08 -7.55 2.62
N GLY A 36 1.02 -6.73 2.16
CA GLY A 36 1.36 -5.45 2.78
C GLY A 36 0.18 -4.48 2.80
N ALA A 37 -0.56 -4.36 1.69
CA ALA A 37 -1.77 -3.55 1.65
C ALA A 37 -2.85 -4.06 2.61
N ALA A 38 -3.03 -5.38 2.68
CA ALA A 38 -3.97 -6.01 3.61
C ALA A 38 -3.57 -5.78 5.08
N SER A 39 -2.28 -5.81 5.41
CA SER A 39 -1.82 -5.54 6.77
C SER A 39 -2.10 -4.11 7.21
N VAL A 40 -1.88 -3.12 6.34
CA VAL A 40 -2.17 -1.71 6.64
C VAL A 40 -3.68 -1.48 6.75
N ALA A 41 -4.45 -1.97 5.78
CA ALA A 41 -5.91 -1.79 5.77
C ALA A 41 -6.61 -2.58 6.88
N GLY A 42 -6.06 -3.74 7.27
CA GLY A 42 -6.61 -4.62 8.29
C GLY A 42 -6.75 -3.94 9.65
N GLY A 43 -5.75 -3.15 10.07
CA GLY A 43 -5.86 -2.34 11.29
C GLY A 43 -7.02 -1.34 11.22
N SER A 44 -7.20 -0.67 10.09
CA SER A 44 -8.30 0.30 9.90
C SER A 44 -9.67 -0.37 9.92
N VAL A 45 -9.85 -1.50 9.22
CA VAL A 45 -11.13 -2.23 9.23
C VAL A 45 -11.42 -2.80 10.62
N LEU A 46 -10.42 -3.35 11.29
CA LEU A 46 -10.60 -3.93 12.62
C LEU A 46 -10.79 -2.86 13.70
N SER A 47 -10.36 -1.62 13.47
CA SER A 47 -10.62 -0.51 14.40
C SER A 47 -12.12 -0.25 14.63
N LEU A 48 -12.97 -0.55 13.62
CA LEU A 48 -14.43 -0.46 13.75
C LEU A 48 -15.01 -1.49 14.72
N PHE A 49 -14.31 -2.60 14.96
CA PHE A 49 -14.72 -3.61 15.94
C PHE A 49 -14.16 -3.37 17.35
N ALA A 50 -13.25 -2.40 17.54
CA ALA A 50 -12.67 -2.11 18.84
C ALA A 50 -13.68 -1.46 19.81
N ASP A 51 -14.64 -0.70 19.28
CA ASP A 51 -15.79 -0.21 20.03
C ASP A 51 -17.07 -0.30 19.19
N PRO A 52 -17.73 -1.47 19.17
CA PRO A 52 -18.91 -1.71 18.36
C PRO A 52 -20.14 -0.89 18.82
N ARG A 53 -20.05 -0.21 19.98
CA ARG A 53 -21.09 0.69 20.50
C ARG A 53 -20.78 2.16 20.22
N ALA A 54 -19.52 2.53 20.02
CA ALA A 54 -19.09 3.85 19.60
C ALA A 54 -18.78 3.91 18.10
N ALA A 55 -19.77 3.58 17.27
CA ALA A 55 -19.70 3.95 15.86
C ALA A 55 -19.71 5.49 15.80
N TYR A 56 -18.56 6.12 15.49
CA TYR A 56 -18.44 7.54 15.18
C TYR A 56 -19.08 7.84 13.81
N ALA A 57 -20.34 7.45 13.66
CA ALA A 57 -21.22 7.72 12.53
C ALA A 57 -22.01 9.01 12.74
N ALA A 58 -21.49 9.93 13.56
CA ALA A 58 -22.06 11.26 13.70
C ALA A 58 -21.98 11.91 12.31
N LEU A 59 -23.15 12.23 11.74
CA LEU A 59 -23.20 13.04 10.54
C LEU A 59 -22.61 14.41 10.85
N SER A 60 -21.87 14.99 9.90
CA SER A 60 -21.53 16.40 9.98
C SER A 60 -22.82 17.21 10.08
N SER A 61 -22.82 18.29 10.88
CA SER A 61 -23.99 19.14 11.16
C SER A 61 -24.80 19.49 9.91
N ASP A 62 -24.09 19.77 8.82
CA ASP A 62 -24.68 20.25 7.58
C ASP A 62 -25.45 19.14 6.84
N LEU A 63 -25.02 17.89 6.99
CA LEU A 63 -25.70 16.73 6.39
C LEU A 63 -26.88 16.26 7.24
N ASP A 64 -26.80 16.38 8.57
CA ASP A 64 -27.95 16.10 9.45
C ASP A 64 -29.11 17.07 9.20
N ALA A 65 -28.80 18.33 8.90
CA ALA A 65 -29.81 19.33 8.51
C ALA A 65 -30.53 18.98 7.19
N LEU A 66 -29.90 18.18 6.33
CA LEU A 66 -30.44 17.77 5.02
C LEU A 66 -31.13 16.38 5.06
N ARG A 67 -31.12 15.69 6.20
CA ARG A 67 -31.55 14.29 6.31
C ARG A 67 -33.05 14.06 6.06
N GLY A 68 -33.87 15.11 6.17
CA GLY A 68 -35.33 14.99 6.05
C GLY A 68 -35.96 14.15 7.17
N PRO A 69 -37.30 14.14 7.30
CA PRO A 69 -38.01 13.34 8.30
C PRO A 69 -37.91 11.83 8.03
#